data_AF-A0A3C0DKU4-F1
#
_entry.id   AF-A0A3C0DKU4-F1
#
_cell.length_a   1.000
_cell.length_b   1.000
_cell.length_c   1.000
_cell.angle_alpha   90.00
_cell.angle_beta   90.00
_cell.angle_gamma   90.00
#
_symmetry.space_group_name_H-M   'P 1'
#
loop_
_entity.id
_entity.type
_entity.pdbx_description
1 polymer ?
#
loop_
_entity_poly.entity_id
_entity_poly.type
_entity_poly.pdbx_seq_one_letter_code
_entity_poly.pdbx_strand_id
1 'polypeptide(L)' 'MLESLGISRQQAWEYANTRKGYWRTSNSPILNRSLKNEVLEKLGFISFSNYYRQVTA' A
#
# COMPACT_ATOMS: atom_id res chain seq x y z
N MET A 1 4.32 10.67 -2.72
CA MET A 1 3.61 9.38 -2.78
C MET A 1 2.67 9.16 -1.60
N LEU A 2 3.10 9.24 -0.33
CA LEU A 2 2.18 9.08 0.81
C LEU A 2 1.17 10.24 0.91
N GLU A 3 1.62 11.49 0.71
CA GLU A 3 0.73 12.67 0.69
C GLU A 3 -0.33 12.59 -0.42
N SER A 4 0.07 12.17 -1.63
CA SER A 4 -0.86 11.96 -2.76
C SER A 4 -1.85 10.80 -2.53
N LEU A 5 -1.56 9.90 -1.59
CA LEU A 5 -2.45 8.81 -1.18
C LEU A 5 -3.32 9.20 0.03
N GLY A 6 -3.38 10.49 0.37
CA GLY A 6 -4.26 11.03 1.40
C GLY A 6 -3.69 11.00 2.82
N ILE A 7 -2.40 10.72 2.99
CA ILE A 7 -1.75 10.77 4.31
C ILE A 7 -1.35 12.21 4.63
N SER A 8 -1.60 12.64 5.88
CA SER A 8 -1.21 13.98 6.31
C SER A 8 0.29 14.21 6.14
N ARG A 9 0.68 15.43 5.77
CA ARG A 9 2.09 15.79 5.53
C ARG A 9 3.00 15.44 6.69
N GLN A 10 2.58 15.73 7.92
CA GLN A 10 3.38 15.45 9.12
C GLN A 10 3.63 13.95 9.30
N GLN A 11 2.58 13.12 9.16
CA GLN A 11 2.72 11.67 9.26
C GLN A 11 3.57 11.13 8.11
N ALA A 12 3.34 11.59 6.87
CA ALA A 12 4.14 11.16 5.73
C ALA A 12 5.65 11.38 5.96
N TRP A 13 6.01 12.53 6.55
CA TRP A 13 7.38 12.82 6.97
C TRP A 13 7.90 11.90 8.07
N GLU A 14 7.11 11.61 9.09
CA GLU A 14 7.50 10.71 10.19
C GLU A 14 7.81 9.30 9.68
N TYR A 15 6.92 8.74 8.85
CA TYR A 15 7.07 7.37 8.36
C TYR A 15 8.12 7.23 7.26
N ALA A 16 8.33 8.27 6.44
CA ALA A 16 9.41 8.27 5.47
C ALA A 16 10.79 8.23 6.13
N ASN A 17 10.93 8.82 7.33
CA ASN A 17 12.19 8.88 8.08
C ASN A 17 12.34 7.76 9.12
N THR A 18 11.54 6.69 9.04
CA THR A 18 11.64 5.60 9.98
C THR A 18 12.95 4.82 9.81
N ARG A 19 13.64 4.51 10.91
CA ARG A 19 14.82 3.62 10.93
C ARG A 19 14.45 2.13 11.00
N LYS A 20 13.16 1.80 10.93
CA LYS A 20 12.69 0.41 10.96
C LYS A 20 13.00 -0.26 9.63
N GLY A 21 13.47 -1.51 9.68
CA GLY A 21 13.76 -2.29 8.47
C GLY A 21 12.51 -2.57 7.63
N TYR A 22 12.72 -2.89 6.34
CA TYR A 22 11.65 -3.03 5.34
C TYR A 22 10.55 -4.02 5.75
N TRP A 23 10.90 -5.15 6.35
CA TRP A 23 9.91 -6.13 6.79
C TRP A 23 9.04 -5.62 7.95
N ARG A 24 9.59 -4.76 8.81
CA ARG A 24 8.81 -4.15 9.90
C ARG A 24 7.88 -3.07 9.38
N THR A 25 8.26 -2.38 8.32
CA THR A 25 7.48 -1.29 7.72
C THR A 25 6.42 -1.79 6.74
N SER A 26 6.62 -2.96 6.11
CA SER A 26 5.66 -3.59 5.18
C SER A 26 4.28 -3.81 5.81
N ASN A 27 4.24 -4.26 7.07
CA ASN A 27 2.99 -4.46 7.82
C ASN A 27 2.66 -3.30 8.78
N SER A 28 3.06 -2.08 8.42
CA SER A 28 2.72 -0.90 9.23
C SER A 28 1.30 -0.39 8.92
N PRO A 29 0.59 0.20 9.90
CA PRO A 29 -0.72 0.80 9.67
C PRO A 29 -0.71 1.89 8.59
N ILE A 30 0.43 2.57 8.40
CA ILE A 30 0.56 3.59 7.37
C ILE A 30 0.55 2.98 5.98
N LEU A 31 1.33 1.91 5.77
CA LEU A 31 1.46 1.28 4.47
C LEU A 31 0.13 0.61 4.06
N ASN A 32 -0.54 -0.05 5.02
CA ASN A 32 -1.87 -0.63 4.83
C ASN A 32 -2.95 0.41 4.48
N ARG A 33 -2.82 1.65 4.98
CA ARG A 33 -3.75 2.74 4.65
C ARG A 33 -3.47 3.36 3.27
N SER A 34 -2.20 3.50 2.90
CA SER A 34 -1.79 4.13 1.64
C SER A 34 -1.86 3.19 0.44
N LEU A 35 -1.40 1.94 0.57
CA LEU A 35 -1.32 0.96 -0.51
C LEU A 35 -2.49 -0.02 -0.44
N LYS A 36 -3.71 0.48 -0.61
CA LYS A 36 -4.90 -0.36 -0.74
C LYS A 36 -4.88 -1.14 -2.06
N ASN A 37 -5.63 -2.23 -2.12
CA ASN A 37 -5.77 -3.05 -3.33
C ASN A 37 -6.16 -2.20 -4.56
N GLU A 38 -7.07 -1.24 -4.41
CA GLU A 38 -7.47 -0.31 -5.47
C GLU A 38 -6.30 0.52 -6.04
N VAL A 39 -5.38 0.92 -5.16
CA VAL A 39 -4.19 1.69 -5.57
C VAL A 39 -3.24 0.78 -6.33
N LEU A 40 -3.03 -0.44 -5.85
CA LEU A 40 -2.21 -1.44 -6.53
C LEU A 40 -2.79 -1.81 -7.90
N GLU A 41 -4.10 -1.98 -8.01
CA GLU A 41 -4.79 -2.22 -9.29
C GLU A 41 -4.61 -1.04 -10.25
N LYS A 42 -4.73 0.21 -9.78
CA LYS A 42 -4.45 1.42 -10.60
C LYS A 42 -2.99 1.52 -11.05
N LEU A 43 -2.07 0.96 -10.28
CA LEU A 43 -0.65 0.87 -10.65
C LEU A 43 -0.35 -0.28 -11.62
N GLY A 44 -1.36 -1.09 -11.99
CA GLY A 44 -1.23 -2.20 -12.93
C GLY A 44 -0.89 -3.54 -12.28
N PHE A 45 -0.96 -3.67 -10.95
CA PHE A 45 -0.79 -4.95 -10.28
C PHE A 45 -2.05 -5.80 -10.40
N ILE A 46 -1.86 -7.09 -10.69
CA ILE A 46 -2.95 -8.05 -10.81
C ILE A 46 -3.29 -8.60 -9.42
N SER A 47 -4.55 -8.45 -9.03
CA SER A 47 -5.08 -9.13 -7.84
C SER A 47 -5.24 -10.62 -8.13
N PHE A 48 -4.45 -11.44 -7.45
CA PHE A 48 -4.50 -12.90 -7.60
C PHE A 48 -5.90 -13.46 -7.31
N SER A 49 -6.58 -12.95 -6.29
CA SER A 49 -7.94 -13.39 -5.95
C SER A 49 -8.95 -13.08 -7.06
N ASN A 50 -8.80 -11.95 -7.75
CA ASN A 50 -9.68 -11.60 -8.87
C ASN A 50 -9.40 -12.51 -10.07
N TYR A 51 -8.12 -12.74 -10.39
CA TYR A 51 -7.72 -13.65 -11.46
C TYR A 51 -8.19 -15.09 -11.23
N TYR A 52 -8.00 -15.60 -10.01
CA TYR A 52 -8.43 -16.94 -9.63
C TYR A 52 -9.94 -17.15 -9.81
N ARG A 53 -10.75 -16.17 -9.39
CA ARG A 53 -12.21 -16.21 -9.59
C ARG A 53 -12.59 -16.19 -11.07
N GLN A 54 -11.90 -15.41 -11.90
CA GLN A 54 -12.17 -15.32 -13.33
C GLN A 54 -11.94 -16.65 -14.06
N VAL A 55 -10.90 -17.40 -13.67
CA VAL A 55 -10.55 -18.69 -14.31
C VAL A 55 -11.43 -19.84 -13.82
N THR A 56 -11.97 -19.73 -12.61
CA THR A 56 -12.76 -20.80 -11.98
C THR A 56 -14.27 -20.68 -12.26
N ALA A 57 -14.71 -19.51 -12.75
CA ALA A 57 -16.09 -19.26 -13.18
C ALA A 57 -16.32 -19.75 -14.62
#